data_AF-A0A1C3PCG2-F1
#
_entry.id   AF-A0A1C3PCG2-F1
#
_cell.length_a   1.000
_cell.length_b   1.000
_cell.length_c   1.000
_cell.angle_alpha   90.00
_cell.angle_beta   90.00
_cell.angle_gamma   90.00
#
_symmetry.space_group_name_H-M   'P 1'
#
loop_
_entity.id
_entity.type
_entity.pdbx_description
1 polymer ?
#
loop_
_entity_poly.entity_id
_entity_poly.type
_entity_poly.pdbx_seq_one_letter_code
_entity_poly.pdbx_strand_id
1 'polypeptide(L)'
;MRVVNVVDLMCLQDEGEHPHGISNARFDALFTSDRPVIFAYHGYPWLIHRLTYKRTNHNNIHVRGYIEEGTTTTPFDMAMMNNLDRFHLVIDVIDRVRSLGARAAHVRQDMVDARIAARAYTRDFGTDIPEISDWAWPY
;
A
#
# COMPACT_ATOMS: atom_id res chain seq x y z
N MET A 1 8.51 12.19 3.05
CA MET A 1 7.45 11.28 2.56
C MET A 1 6.23 12.13 2.24
N ARG A 2 5.44 11.77 1.23
CA ARG A 2 4.16 12.39 0.93
C ARG A 2 3.06 11.34 1.07
N VAL A 3 1.94 11.73 1.66
CA VAL A 3 0.72 10.92 1.71
C VAL A 3 -0.28 11.56 0.76
N VAL A 4 -0.83 10.78 -0.16
CA VAL A 4 -1.85 11.22 -1.12
C VAL A 4 -3.06 10.33 -0.95
N ASN A 5 -4.22 10.93 -0.69
CA ASN A 5 -5.48 10.21 -0.66
C ASN A 5 -6.19 10.37 -2.02
N VAL A 6 -6.58 9.25 -2.63
CA VAL A 6 -7.27 9.24 -3.93
C VAL A 6 -8.73 8.86 -3.70
N VAL A 7 -9.63 9.79 -3.96
CA VAL A 7 -11.08 9.60 -3.78
C VAL A 7 -11.78 9.33 -5.11
N ASP A 8 -11.57 10.21 -6.10
CA ASP A 8 -11.99 9.96 -7.48
C ASP A 8 -10.94 9.14 -8.20
N LEU A 9 -11.22 7.86 -8.44
CA LEU A 9 -10.27 6.96 -9.08
C LEU A 9 -10.00 7.34 -10.55
N MET A 10 -10.98 7.92 -11.24
CA MET A 10 -10.87 8.24 -12.66
C MET A 10 -9.92 9.41 -12.91
N CYS A 11 -9.58 10.19 -11.87
CA CYS A 11 -8.59 11.26 -11.95
C CYS A 11 -7.18 10.74 -12.29
N LEU A 12 -6.89 9.46 -12.04
CA LEU A 12 -5.58 8.86 -12.35
C LEU A 12 -5.33 8.73 -13.85
N GLN A 13 -6.37 8.69 -14.69
CA GLN A 13 -6.25 8.58 -16.14
C GLN A 13 -5.75 9.87 -16.76
N ASP A 14 -5.08 9.78 -17.91
CA ASP A 14 -4.69 10.95 -18.70
C ASP A 14 -5.91 11.79 -19.08
N GLU A 15 -5.75 13.13 -19.08
CA GLU A 15 -6.85 14.06 -19.36
C GLU A 15 -7.40 13.94 -20.80
N GLY A 16 -6.61 13.40 -21.73
CA GLY A 16 -7.07 13.09 -23.09
C GLY A 16 -7.90 11.80 -23.19
N GLU A 17 -7.86 10.93 -22.17
CA GLU A 17 -8.57 9.64 -22.18
C GLU A 17 -9.89 9.68 -21.40
N HIS A 18 -10.02 10.55 -20.40
CA HIS A 18 -11.21 10.62 -19.56
C HIS A 18 -11.48 12.04 -19.06
N PRO A 19 -12.76 12.51 -19.01
CA PRO A 19 -13.09 13.89 -18.59
C PRO A 19 -12.64 14.26 -17.17
N HIS A 20 -12.45 13.26 -16.31
CA HIS A 20 -11.96 13.46 -14.93
C HIS A 20 -10.42 13.38 -14.84
N GLY A 21 -9.76 12.91 -15.90
CA GLY A 21 -8.32 12.72 -15.92
C GLY A 21 -7.58 14.02 -15.67
N ILE A 22 -6.58 13.98 -14.79
CA ILE A 22 -5.75 15.16 -14.52
C ILE A 22 -4.58 15.26 -15.50
N SER A 23 -4.12 16.49 -15.74
CA SER A 23 -2.91 16.74 -16.54
C SER A 23 -1.69 16.00 -16.01
N ASN A 24 -0.76 15.65 -16.90
CA ASN A 24 0.48 14.97 -16.51
C ASN A 24 1.30 15.77 -15.50
N ALA A 25 1.36 17.10 -15.64
CA ALA A 25 2.02 17.97 -14.68
C ALA A 25 1.39 17.88 -13.27
N ARG A 26 0.06 17.80 -13.17
CA ARG A 26 -0.62 17.64 -11.87
C ARG A 26 -0.41 16.25 -11.29
N PHE A 27 -0.42 15.21 -12.13
CA PHE A 27 -0.11 13.85 -11.70
C PHE A 27 1.31 13.76 -11.13
N ASP A 28 2.30 14.28 -11.86
CA ASP A 28 3.71 14.26 -11.44
C ASP A 28 3.94 15.12 -10.19
N ALA A 29 3.21 16.22 -10.03
CA ALA A 29 3.24 17.00 -8.79
C ALA A 29 2.76 16.20 -7.56
N LEU A 30 1.83 15.24 -7.73
CA LEU A 30 1.29 14.39 -6.67
C LEU A 30 2.14 13.13 -6.44
N PHE A 31 2.49 12.41 -7.51
CA PHE A 31 3.11 11.08 -7.46
C PHE A 31 4.60 11.08 -7.79
N THR A 32 5.18 12.26 -8.03
CA THR A 32 6.57 12.46 -8.46
C THR A 32 6.85 11.87 -9.85
N SER A 33 7.95 12.27 -10.47
CA SER A 33 8.38 11.75 -11.77
C SER A 33 9.37 10.59 -11.66
N ASP A 34 9.95 10.36 -10.48
CA ASP A 34 11.14 9.53 -10.32
C ASP A 34 11.20 8.68 -9.03
N ARG A 35 10.32 8.90 -8.05
CA ARG A 35 10.36 8.20 -6.76
C ARG A 35 9.35 7.05 -6.71
N PRO A 36 9.64 5.97 -5.93
CA PRO A 36 8.69 4.90 -5.67
C PRO A 36 7.38 5.42 -5.07
N VAL A 37 6.26 4.88 -5.55
CA VAL A 37 4.90 5.11 -5.05
C VAL A 37 4.35 3.79 -4.53
N ILE A 38 4.10 3.70 -3.23
CA ILE A 38 3.36 2.58 -2.64
C ILE A 38 1.88 2.96 -2.65
N PHE A 39 1.07 2.22 -3.40
CA PHE A 39 -0.34 2.50 -3.61
C PHE A 39 -1.19 1.41 -2.96
N ALA A 40 -1.84 1.73 -1.84
CA ALA A 40 -2.80 0.83 -1.20
C ALA A 40 -4.20 1.05 -1.81
N TYR A 41 -4.78 -0.01 -2.38
CA TYR A 41 -6.04 0.03 -3.11
C TYR A 41 -7.02 -1.02 -2.59
N HIS A 42 -8.31 -0.68 -2.51
CA HIS A 42 -9.34 -1.57 -1.96
C HIS A 42 -9.76 -2.69 -2.93
N GLY A 43 -9.51 -2.52 -4.23
CA GLY A 43 -9.83 -3.51 -5.26
C GLY A 43 -8.59 -4.18 -5.86
N TYR A 44 -8.74 -4.73 -7.07
CA TYR A 44 -7.65 -5.41 -7.75
C TYR A 44 -6.54 -4.45 -8.21
N PRO A 45 -5.26 -4.73 -7.88
CA PRO A 45 -4.12 -3.89 -8.27
C PRO A 45 -4.03 -3.58 -9.77
N TRP A 46 -4.44 -4.53 -10.61
CA TRP A 46 -4.41 -4.41 -12.08
C TRP A 46 -5.12 -3.18 -12.62
N LEU A 47 -6.21 -2.74 -11.96
CA LEU A 47 -6.94 -1.56 -12.41
C LEU A 47 -6.06 -0.30 -12.30
N ILE A 48 -5.33 -0.13 -11.20
CA ILE A 48 -4.46 1.04 -11.01
C ILE A 48 -3.37 1.08 -12.07
N HIS A 49 -2.75 -0.07 -12.37
CA HIS A 49 -1.76 -0.16 -13.45
C HIS A 49 -2.36 0.21 -14.81
N ARG A 50 -3.58 -0.25 -15.10
CA ARG A 50 -4.30 0.12 -16.33
C ARG A 50 -4.61 1.62 -16.39
N LEU A 51 -5.03 2.24 -15.28
CA LEU A 51 -5.37 3.67 -15.27
C LEU A 51 -4.12 4.57 -15.36
N THR A 52 -2.96 4.07 -14.94
CA THR A 52 -1.72 4.86 -14.84
C THR A 52 -0.68 4.55 -15.91
N TYR A 53 -0.94 3.63 -16.84
CA TYR A 53 0.05 3.16 -17.83
C TYR A 53 0.70 4.26 -18.70
N LYS A 54 0.03 5.40 -18.93
CA LYS A 54 0.55 6.55 -19.68
C LYS A 54 1.32 7.56 -18.83
N ARG A 55 1.34 7.41 -17.51
CA ARG A 55 1.94 8.40 -16.59
C ARG A 55 3.45 8.27 -16.54
N THR A 56 4.17 9.40 -16.45
CA THR A 56 5.64 9.45 -16.44
C THR A 56 6.28 8.42 -15.51
N ASN A 57 5.78 8.32 -14.28
CA ASN A 57 6.35 7.51 -13.20
C ASN A 57 5.69 6.13 -13.05
N HIS A 58 4.93 5.64 -14.04
CA HIS A 58 4.10 4.44 -13.89
C HIS A 58 4.88 3.18 -13.49
N ASN A 59 6.15 3.07 -13.91
CA ASN A 59 7.04 1.96 -13.54
C ASN A 59 7.36 1.90 -12.04
N ASN A 60 7.26 3.02 -11.33
CA ASN A 60 7.49 3.14 -9.90
C ASN A 60 6.19 3.08 -9.08
N ILE A 61 5.04 2.82 -9.70
CA ILE A 61 3.77 2.63 -9.00
C ILE A 61 3.66 1.16 -8.60
N HIS A 62 3.73 0.91 -7.30
CA HIS A 62 3.66 -0.43 -6.73
C HIS A 62 2.36 -0.56 -5.94
N VAL A 63 1.43 -1.33 -6.51
CA VAL A 63 0.06 -1.37 -6.03
C VAL A 63 -0.13 -2.62 -5.17
N ARG A 64 -0.68 -2.42 -3.97
CA ARG A 64 -1.22 -3.46 -3.11
C ARG A 64 -2.73 -3.34 -3.09
N GLY A 65 -3.41 -4.47 -3.08
CA GLY A 65 -4.86 -4.53 -3.06
C GLY A 65 -5.33 -5.96 -2.98
N TYR A 66 -6.60 -6.16 -3.27
CA TYR A 66 -7.22 -7.48 -3.17
C TYR A 66 -6.63 -8.45 -4.20
N ILE A 67 -6.23 -9.64 -3.74
CA ILE A 67 -5.62 -10.71 -4.54
C ILE A 67 -6.36 -12.05 -4.41
N GLU A 68 -7.65 -12.02 -4.07
CA GLU A 68 -8.49 -13.22 -3.87
C GLU A 68 -8.11 -14.10 -2.68
N GLU A 69 -7.38 -13.54 -1.72
CA GLU A 69 -7.05 -14.25 -0.48
C GLU A 69 -7.99 -13.79 0.63
N GLY A 70 -8.79 -14.72 1.17
CA GLY A 70 -9.71 -14.40 2.24
C GLY A 70 -10.44 -15.62 2.79
N THR A 71 -10.88 -15.52 4.04
CA THR A 71 -11.73 -16.50 4.70
C THR A 71 -12.44 -15.85 5.89
N THR A 72 -13.24 -16.59 6.64
CA THR A 72 -13.78 -16.11 7.91
C THR A 72 -12.63 -15.93 8.91
N THR A 73 -12.20 -14.68 9.09
CA THR A 73 -11.08 -14.31 9.96
C THR A 73 -11.26 -12.86 10.46
N THR A 74 -10.29 -12.35 11.22
CA THR A 74 -10.32 -10.98 11.77
C THR A 74 -9.97 -9.93 10.70
N PRO A 75 -10.39 -8.65 10.89
CA PRO A 75 -10.15 -7.60 9.90
C PRO A 75 -8.67 -7.41 9.53
N PHE A 76 -7.75 -7.41 10.50
CA PHE A 76 -6.33 -7.24 10.18
C PHE A 76 -5.74 -8.47 9.48
N ASP A 77 -6.17 -9.67 9.86
CA ASP A 77 -5.74 -10.89 9.18
C ASP A 77 -6.19 -10.94 7.71
N MET A 78 -7.40 -10.45 7.41
CA MET A 78 -7.87 -10.28 6.03
C MET A 78 -6.94 -9.35 5.22
N ALA A 79 -6.46 -8.26 5.82
CA ALA A 79 -5.48 -7.37 5.18
C ALA A 79 -4.11 -8.05 5.02
N MET A 80 -3.67 -8.83 6.01
CA MET A 80 -2.40 -9.58 5.94
C MET A 80 -2.41 -10.62 4.82
N MET A 81 -3.52 -11.35 4.65
CA MET A 81 -3.71 -12.32 3.57
C MET A 81 -3.54 -11.69 2.18
N ASN A 82 -3.94 -10.42 2.04
CA ASN A 82 -3.80 -9.66 0.79
C ASN A 82 -2.51 -8.82 0.71
N ASN A 83 -1.58 -8.95 1.66
CA ASN A 83 -0.36 -8.14 1.75
C ASN A 83 -0.63 -6.61 1.76
N LEU A 84 -1.80 -6.22 2.30
CA LEU A 84 -2.25 -4.83 2.40
C LEU A 84 -2.11 -4.29 3.84
N ASP A 85 -1.62 -5.11 4.76
CA ASP A 85 -1.41 -4.75 6.15
C ASP A 85 -0.29 -3.72 6.35
N ARG A 86 -0.37 -2.96 7.45
CA ARG A 86 0.58 -1.87 7.75
C ARG A 86 2.04 -2.32 7.81
N PHE A 87 2.31 -3.54 8.25
CA PHE A 87 3.67 -4.06 8.35
C PHE A 87 4.23 -4.38 6.97
N HIS A 88 3.44 -5.01 6.10
CA HIS A 88 3.84 -5.26 4.71
C HIS A 88 4.08 -3.97 3.92
N LEU A 89 3.26 -2.94 4.13
CA LEU A 89 3.47 -1.64 3.47
C LEU A 89 4.79 -0.98 3.91
N VAL A 90 5.22 -1.15 5.17
CA VAL A 90 6.54 -0.68 5.62
C VAL A 90 7.67 -1.47 4.95
N ILE A 91 7.54 -2.80 4.85
CA ILE A 91 8.51 -3.65 4.16
C ILE A 91 8.68 -3.19 2.70
N ASP A 92 7.58 -2.90 2.00
CA ASP A 92 7.60 -2.40 0.63
C ASP A 92 8.37 -1.09 0.48
N VAL A 93 8.19 -0.15 1.41
CA VAL A 93 8.93 1.12 1.43
C VAL A 93 10.43 0.84 1.59
N ILE A 94 10.81 0.00 2.54
CA ILE A 94 12.22 -0.34 2.79
C ILE A 94 12.86 -0.98 1.56
N ASP A 95 12.17 -1.92 0.92
CA ASP A 95 12.69 -2.70 -0.20
C ASP A 95 12.82 -1.86 -1.50
N ARG A 96 12.12 -0.71 -1.59
CA ARG A 96 12.10 0.15 -2.81
C ARG A 96 12.89 1.42 -2.68
N VAL A 97 13.01 1.97 -1.47
CA VAL A 97 13.79 3.18 -1.26
C VAL A 97 15.27 2.80 -1.14
N ARG A 98 16.04 3.08 -2.20
CA ARG A 98 17.46 2.71 -2.33
C ARG A 98 18.33 3.11 -1.13
N SER A 99 18.02 4.23 -0.48
CA SER A 99 18.78 4.71 0.68
C SER A 99 18.49 3.96 1.98
N LEU A 100 17.42 3.17 2.06
CA LEU A 100 17.02 2.41 3.25
C LEU A 100 17.70 1.04 3.27
N GLY A 101 17.41 0.13 2.33
CA GLY A 101 18.10 -1.15 2.15
C GLY A 101 18.67 -1.78 3.44
N ALA A 102 19.99 -2.01 3.46
CA ALA A 102 20.68 -2.58 4.63
C ALA A 102 20.60 -1.72 5.90
N ARG A 103 20.42 -0.40 5.78
CA ARG A 103 20.31 0.50 6.95
C ARG A 103 19.02 0.28 7.73
N ALA A 104 17.97 -0.18 7.07
CA ALA A 104 16.67 -0.47 7.67
C ALA A 104 16.40 -1.98 7.82
N ALA A 105 17.43 -2.83 7.71
CA ALA A 105 17.28 -4.28 7.76
C ALA A 105 16.66 -4.77 9.08
N HIS A 106 17.01 -4.15 10.21
CA HIS A 106 16.41 -4.46 11.52
C HIS A 106 14.92 -4.15 11.54
N VAL A 107 14.51 -2.94 11.12
CA VAL A 107 13.09 -2.56 11.03
C VAL A 107 12.33 -3.51 10.12
N ARG A 108 12.91 -3.89 8.98
CA ARG A 108 12.31 -4.86 8.07
C ARG A 108 12.06 -6.20 8.77
N GLN A 109 13.02 -6.69 9.55
CA GLN A 109 12.88 -7.92 10.32
C GLN A 109 11.79 -7.77 11.40
N ASP A 110 11.77 -6.66 12.12
CA ASP A 110 10.74 -6.36 13.12
C ASP A 110 9.33 -6.40 12.51
N MET A 111 9.15 -5.89 11.28
CA MET A 111 7.87 -5.96 10.57
C MET A 111 7.48 -7.40 10.19
N VAL A 112 8.45 -8.25 9.82
CA VAL A 112 8.20 -9.67 9.54
C VAL A 112 7.77 -10.38 10.81
N ASP A 113 8.49 -10.15 11.91
CA ASP A 113 8.21 -10.77 13.20
C ASP A 113 6.85 -10.31 13.76
N ALA A 114 6.51 -9.03 13.61
CA ALA A 114 5.21 -8.49 13.98
C ALA A 114 4.05 -9.14 13.20
N ARG A 115 4.22 -9.40 11.89
CA ARG A 115 3.22 -10.15 11.09
C ARG A 115 3.05 -11.58 11.58
N ILE A 116 4.14 -12.26 11.91
CA ILE A 116 4.09 -13.63 12.45
C ILE A 116 3.35 -13.64 13.78
N ALA A 117 3.69 -12.71 14.68
CA ALA A 117 3.05 -12.59 16.00
C ALA A 117 1.55 -12.26 15.88
N ALA A 118 1.18 -11.28 15.04
CA ALA A 118 -0.22 -10.93 14.80
C ALA A 118 -1.01 -12.12 14.25
N ARG A 119 -0.43 -12.85 13.28
CA ARG A 119 -1.07 -14.04 12.70
C ARG A 119 -1.30 -15.13 13.75
N ALA A 120 -0.30 -15.40 14.60
CA ALA A 120 -0.42 -16.37 15.68
C ALA A 120 -1.50 -15.96 16.68
N TYR A 121 -1.50 -14.69 17.10
CA TYR A 121 -2.49 -14.14 18.02
C TYR A 121 -3.93 -14.32 17.51
N THR A 122 -4.18 -14.06 16.22
CA THR A 122 -5.50 -14.30 15.62
C THR A 122 -5.96 -15.76 15.76
N ARG A 123 -5.05 -16.74 15.69
CA ARG A 123 -5.40 -18.17 15.78
C ARG A 123 -5.61 -18.62 17.22
N ASP A 124 -4.84 -18.05 18.13
CA ASP A 124 -4.91 -18.41 19.56
C ASP A 124 -6.11 -17.75 20.25
N PHE A 125 -6.46 -16.51 19.86
CA PHE A 125 -7.45 -15.69 20.59
C PHE A 125 -8.68 -15.30 19.76
N GLY A 126 -8.71 -15.55 18.45
CA GLY A 126 -9.84 -15.22 17.58
C GLY A 126 -10.11 -13.72 17.43
N THR A 127 -9.17 -12.86 17.82
CA THR A 127 -9.24 -11.40 17.74
C THR A 127 -7.93 -10.84 17.18
N ASP A 128 -7.96 -9.60 16.70
CA ASP A 128 -6.72 -8.92 16.32
C ASP A 128 -5.90 -8.57 17.57
N ILE A 129 -4.57 -8.58 17.44
CA ILE A 129 -3.67 -8.24 18.54
C ILE A 129 -3.93 -6.80 19.03
N PRO A 130 -3.90 -6.52 20.36
CA PRO A 130 -4.23 -5.19 20.89
C PRO A 130 -3.44 -4.03 20.28
N GLU A 131 -2.17 -4.26 19.92
CA GLU A 131 -1.35 -3.25 19.23
C GLU A 131 -1.95 -2.78 17.89
N ILE A 132 -2.77 -3.61 17.25
CA ILE A 132 -3.51 -3.26 16.03
C ILE A 132 -4.85 -2.64 16.38
N SER A 133 -5.63 -3.29 17.25
CA SER A 133 -7.01 -2.87 17.55
C SER A 133 -7.10 -1.56 18.33
N ASP A 134 -6.15 -1.31 19.23
CA ASP A 134 -6.12 -0.12 20.09
C ASP A 134 -5.27 1.01 19.50
N TRP A 135 -4.75 0.83 18.29
CA TRP A 135 -3.95 1.85 17.63
C TRP A 135 -4.80 3.06 17.25
N ALA A 136 -4.32 4.25 17.61
CA ALA A 136 -4.91 5.52 17.20
C ALA A 136 -3.84 6.42 16.59
N TRP A 137 -4.26 7.25 15.64
CA TRP A 137 -3.42 8.33 15.14
C TRP A 137 -3.25 9.39 16.24
N PRO A 138 -2.02 9.75 16.65
CA PRO A 138 -1.78 10.52 17.88
C PRO A 138 -1.89 12.05 17.71
N TYR A 139 -2.41 12.54 16.58
CA TYR A 139 -2.51 13.96 16.26
C TYR A 139 -3.93 14.36 15.90
#